data_AF-A0AAU4QMK3-F1
#
_entry.id   AF-A0AAU4QMK3-F1
#
_cell.length_a   1.000
_cell.length_b   1.000
_cell.length_c   1.000
_cell.angle_alpha   90.00
_cell.angle_beta   90.00
_cell.angle_gamma   90.00
#
_symmetry.space_group_name_H-M   'P 1'
#
loop_
_entity.id
_entity.type
_entity.pdbx_description
1 polymer ?
#
loop_
_entity_poly.entity_id
_entity_poly.type
_entity_poly.pdbx_seq_one_letter_code
_entity_poly.pdbx_strand_id
1 'polypeptide(L)'
;MHRDQVRSVRLTSDELELVKRAAEAVGLKTAGFLADAAVAVAQAQGGPQPWLLDQRGRVEELMAASAQLARAGNNLNQVARILNSGGQAAYADDAVARVLRAADRVEAAAIEIARR
;
A
#
# COMPACT_ATOMS: atom_id res chain seq x y z
N MET A 1 -11.28 -26.50 -22.08
CA MET A 1 -10.07 -25.64 -22.15
C MET A 1 -9.15 -26.01 -21.00
N HIS A 2 -7.87 -26.28 -21.27
CA HIS A 2 -6.87 -26.50 -20.22
C HIS A 2 -6.24 -25.15 -19.81
N ARG A 3 -5.87 -25.00 -18.54
CA ARG A 3 -5.26 -23.77 -17.99
C ARG A 3 -3.75 -23.97 -17.92
N ASP A 4 -3.05 -23.57 -18.99
CA ASP A 4 -1.64 -23.96 -19.21
C ASP A 4 -0.65 -22.87 -18.75
N GLN A 5 -1.17 -21.70 -18.36
CA GLN A 5 -0.38 -20.55 -17.92
C GLN A 5 -0.39 -20.44 -16.39
N VAL A 6 0.79 -20.43 -15.79
CA VAL A 6 0.97 -20.31 -14.33
C VAL A 6 1.39 -18.88 -13.95
N ARG A 7 0.77 -18.32 -12.93
CA ARG A 7 1.14 -17.04 -12.30
C ARG A 7 1.13 -17.21 -10.78
N SER A 8 2.10 -16.60 -10.10
CA SER A 8 2.14 -16.56 -8.63
C SER A 8 1.44 -15.32 -8.10
N VAL A 9 0.76 -15.46 -6.96
CA VAL A 9 0.16 -14.36 -6.21
C VAL A 9 0.78 -14.28 -4.83
N ARG A 10 0.85 -13.07 -4.27
CA ARG A 10 1.24 -12.85 -2.88
C ARG A 10 -0.01 -12.51 -2.09
N LEU A 11 -0.17 -13.14 -0.96
CA LEU A 11 -1.27 -12.95 -0.02
C LEU A 11 -0.67 -12.94 1.39
N THR A 12 -1.21 -12.09 2.24
CA THR A 12 -1.06 -12.20 3.69
C THR A 12 -1.71 -13.49 4.19
N SER A 13 -1.41 -13.88 5.43
CA SER A 13 -2.01 -15.06 6.06
C SER A 13 -3.54 -14.95 6.13
N ASP A 14 -4.06 -13.77 6.47
CA ASP A 14 -5.50 -13.54 6.62
C ASP A 14 -6.24 -13.57 5.28
N GLU A 15 -5.67 -12.94 4.24
CA GLU A 15 -6.21 -13.02 2.87
C GLU A 15 -6.23 -14.47 2.38
N LEU A 16 -5.17 -15.24 2.63
CA LEU A 16 -5.11 -16.65 2.23
C LEU A 16 -6.19 -17.48 2.93
N GLU A 17 -6.41 -17.29 4.23
CA GLU A 17 -7.46 -18.00 4.98
C GLU A 17 -8.87 -17.58 4.54
N LEU A 18 -9.08 -16.30 4.24
CA LEU A 18 -10.33 -15.82 3.66
C LEU A 18 -10.62 -16.52 2.31
N VAL A 19 -9.66 -16.54 1.41
CA VAL A 19 -9.81 -17.17 0.08
C VAL A 19 -10.00 -18.67 0.20
N LYS A 20 -9.29 -19.35 1.11
CA LYS A 20 -9.47 -20.80 1.36
C LYS A 20 -10.90 -21.12 1.78
N ARG A 21 -11.46 -20.39 2.75
CA ARG A 21 -12.84 -20.58 3.21
C ARG A 21 -13.85 -20.36 2.08
N ALA A 22 -13.65 -19.32 1.26
CA ALA A 22 -14.51 -19.05 0.12
C ALA A 22 -14.42 -20.17 -0.94
N ALA A 23 -13.22 -20.65 -1.23
CA ALA A 23 -12.99 -21.74 -2.18
C ALA A 23 -13.64 -23.05 -1.69
N GLU A 24 -13.48 -23.37 -0.41
CA GLU A 24 -14.11 -24.53 0.22
C GLU A 24 -15.64 -24.46 0.14
N ALA A 25 -16.23 -23.30 0.42
CA ALA A 25 -17.68 -23.10 0.36
C ALA A 25 -18.29 -23.35 -1.04
N VAL A 26 -17.49 -23.22 -2.11
CA VAL A 26 -17.90 -23.51 -3.49
C VAL A 26 -17.29 -24.79 -4.07
N GLY A 27 -16.62 -25.60 -3.23
CA GLY A 27 -16.04 -26.89 -3.64
C GLY A 27 -14.84 -26.78 -4.58
N LEU A 28 -14.14 -25.64 -4.59
CA LEU A 28 -12.97 -25.39 -5.42
C LEU A 28 -11.67 -25.46 -4.62
N LYS A 29 -10.58 -25.87 -5.28
CA LYS A 29 -9.23 -25.62 -4.75
C LYS A 29 -8.94 -24.12 -4.79
N THR A 30 -8.20 -23.62 -3.81
CA THR A 30 -7.81 -22.20 -3.69
C THR A 30 -7.30 -21.59 -5.00
N ALA A 31 -6.40 -22.28 -5.71
CA ALA A 31 -5.87 -21.79 -6.99
C ALA A 31 -6.94 -21.71 -8.10
N GLY A 32 -7.88 -22.66 -8.13
CA GLY A 32 -8.99 -22.66 -9.08
C GLY A 32 -9.96 -21.51 -8.80
N PHE A 33 -10.31 -21.32 -7.53
CA PHE A 33 -11.15 -20.21 -7.09
C PHE A 33 -10.54 -18.85 -7.45
N LEU A 34 -9.25 -18.64 -7.16
CA LEU A 34 -8.54 -17.40 -7.52
C LEU A 34 -8.58 -17.13 -9.02
N ALA A 35 -8.34 -18.16 -9.84
CA ALA A 35 -8.37 -18.03 -11.29
C ALA A 35 -9.79 -17.73 -11.82
N ASP A 36 -10.82 -18.41 -11.30
CA ASP A 36 -12.21 -18.20 -11.69
C ASP A 36 -12.68 -16.79 -11.31
N ALA A 37 -12.38 -16.34 -10.08
CA ALA A 37 -12.72 -15.00 -9.61
C ALA A 37 -12.04 -13.92 -10.47
N ALA A 38 -10.74 -14.07 -10.76
CA ALA A 38 -10.01 -13.11 -11.59
C ALA A 38 -10.59 -13.01 -13.02
N VAL A 39 -10.91 -14.15 -13.64
CA VAL A 39 -11.52 -14.18 -14.98
C VAL A 39 -12.94 -13.61 -14.95
N ALA A 40 -13.76 -13.95 -13.95
CA ALA A 40 -15.11 -13.43 -13.81
C ALA A 40 -15.12 -11.90 -13.65
N VAL A 41 -14.21 -11.34 -12.84
CA VAL A 41 -14.05 -9.89 -12.70
C VAL A 41 -13.59 -9.24 -14.00
N ALA A 42 -12.67 -9.86 -14.74
CA ALA A 42 -12.22 -9.35 -16.03
C ALA A 42 -13.31 -9.41 -17.12
N GLN A 43 -14.25 -10.35 -17.02
CA GLN A 43 -15.36 -10.54 -17.97
C GLN A 43 -16.59 -9.68 -17.65
N ALA A 44 -16.73 -9.17 -16.42
CA ALA A 44 -17.84 -8.30 -16.06
C ALA A 44 -17.85 -7.04 -16.95
N GLN A 45 -19.01 -6.73 -17.55
CA GLN A 45 -19.15 -5.58 -18.45
C GLN A 45 -18.79 -4.28 -17.70
N GLY A 46 -17.76 -3.57 -18.18
CA GLY A 46 -17.23 -2.35 -17.55
C GLY A 46 -15.72 -2.37 -17.26
N GLY A 47 -15.04 -3.51 -17.43
CA GLY A 47 -13.60 -3.64 -17.10
C GLY A 47 -13.37 -3.87 -15.59
N PRO A 48 -12.12 -3.92 -15.12
CA PRO A 48 -11.82 -4.12 -13.70
C PRO A 48 -12.59 -3.11 -12.86
N GLN A 49 -13.38 -3.63 -11.93
CA GLN A 49 -14.36 -2.86 -11.18
C GLN A 49 -13.73 -1.63 -10.49
N PRO A 50 -14.48 -0.52 -10.34
CA PRO A 50 -13.96 0.74 -9.81
C PRO A 50 -13.17 0.62 -8.49
N TRP A 51 -13.53 -0.33 -7.61
CA TRP A 51 -12.81 -0.56 -6.36
C TRP A 51 -11.35 -1.03 -6.55
N LEU A 52 -11.04 -1.76 -7.63
CA LEU A 52 -9.69 -2.26 -7.87
C LEU A 52 -8.77 -1.13 -8.37
N LEU A 53 -9.33 -0.21 -9.15
CA LEU A 53 -8.66 1.01 -9.58
C LEU A 53 -8.48 1.98 -8.41
N ASP A 54 -9.49 2.11 -7.54
CA ASP A 54 -9.40 2.90 -6.30
C ASP A 54 -8.28 2.39 -5.38
N GLN A 55 -8.17 1.07 -5.18
CA GLN A 55 -7.10 0.50 -4.34
C GLN A 55 -5.70 0.83 -4.89
N ARG A 56 -5.49 0.75 -6.20
CA ARG A 56 -4.21 1.16 -6.82
C ARG A 56 -3.95 2.65 -6.63
N GLY A 57 -4.96 3.49 -6.85
CA GLY A 57 -4.85 4.93 -6.63
C GLY A 57 -4.45 5.27 -5.19
N ARG A 58 -5.05 4.60 -4.20
CA ARG A 58 -4.72 4.78 -2.77
C ARG A 58 -3.29 4.35 -2.44
N VAL A 59 -2.80 3.26 -3.01
CA VAL A 59 -1.40 2.83 -2.85
C VAL A 59 -0.44 3.82 -3.50
N GLU A 60 -0.76 4.31 -4.71
CA GLU A 60 0.03 5.33 -5.40
C GLU A 60 0.09 6.65 -4.60
N GLU A 61 -1.02 7.07 -4.01
CA GLU A 61 -1.10 8.26 -3.16
C GLU A 61 -0.25 8.10 -1.89
N LEU A 62 -0.31 6.93 -1.23
CA LEU A 62 0.54 6.61 -0.08
C LEU A 62 2.03 6.63 -0.45
N MET A 63 2.39 6.07 -1.60
CA MET A 63 3.77 6.08 -2.11
C MET A 63 4.25 7.52 -2.37
N ALA A 64 3.40 8.35 -2.98
CA ALA A 64 3.72 9.76 -3.22
C ALA A 64 3.93 10.52 -1.90
N ALA A 65 3.06 10.32 -0.90
CA ALA A 65 3.20 10.92 0.42
C ALA A 65 4.47 10.47 1.15
N SER A 66 4.80 9.18 1.06
CA SER A 66 6.02 8.59 1.62
C SER A 66 7.29 9.20 0.98
N ALA A 67 7.27 9.42 -0.34
CA ALA A 67 8.37 10.08 -1.04
C ALA A 67 8.55 11.55 -0.61
N GLN A 68 7.46 12.28 -0.35
CA GLN A 68 7.54 13.63 0.20
C GLN A 68 8.13 13.62 1.61
N LEU A 69 7.74 12.65 2.44
CA LEU A 69 8.27 12.50 3.79
C LEU A 69 9.78 12.21 3.78
N ALA A 70 10.24 11.33 2.89
CA ALA A 70 11.67 11.04 2.71
C ALA A 70 12.48 12.30 2.33
N ARG A 71 11.93 13.14 1.44
CA ARG A 71 12.54 14.45 1.12
C ARG A 71 12.61 15.36 2.33
N ALA A 72 11.56 15.41 3.15
CA ALA A 72 11.56 16.21 4.37
C ALA A 72 12.59 15.70 5.39
N GLY A 73 12.75 14.38 5.54
CA GLY A 73 13.79 13.76 6.36
C GLY A 73 15.21 14.15 5.91
N ASN A 74 15.46 14.20 4.60
CA ASN A 74 16.74 14.68 4.07
C ASN A 74 17.02 16.15 4.45
N ASN A 75 16.01 17.01 4.37
CA ASN A 75 16.14 18.41 4.76
C ASN A 75 16.42 18.54 6.28
N LEU A 76 15.74 17.74 7.12
CA LEU A 76 16.03 17.70 8.55
C LEU A 76 17.46 17.23 8.84
N ASN A 77 17.97 16.26 8.09
CA ASN A 77 19.35 15.79 8.23
C ASN A 77 20.37 16.88 7.84
N GLN A 78 20.02 17.75 6.87
CA GLN A 78 20.83 18.93 6.54
C GLN A 78 20.81 19.97 7.66
N VAL A 79 19.64 20.26 8.23
CA VAL A 79 19.50 21.15 9.39
C VAL A 79 20.29 20.65 10.58
N ALA A 80 20.20 19.35 10.89
CA ALA A 80 20.97 18.72 11.96
C ALA A 80 22.48 18.89 11.74
N ARG A 81 22.97 18.73 10.50
CA ARG A 81 24.38 18.97 10.16
C ARG A 81 24.79 20.43 10.41
N ILE A 82 23.97 21.41 10.04
CA ILE A 82 24.24 22.84 10.28
C ILE A 82 24.35 23.11 11.78
N LEU A 83 23.37 22.65 12.56
CA LEU A 83 23.35 22.81 14.02
C LEU A 83 24.56 22.14 14.69
N ASN A 84 24.90 20.92 14.28
CA ASN A 84 26.06 20.18 14.80
C ASN A 84 27.40 20.84 14.47
N SER A 85 27.46 21.68 13.42
CA SER A 85 28.64 22.48 13.09
C SER A 85 28.73 23.81 13.85
N GLY A 86 27.84 24.05 14.81
CA GLY A 86 27.75 25.31 15.57
C GLY A 86 27.04 26.44 14.81
N GLY A 87 26.47 26.14 13.64
CA GLY A 87 25.61 27.06 12.90
C GLY A 87 24.22 27.20 13.55
N GLN A 88 23.46 28.19 13.11
CA GLN A 88 22.08 28.40 13.54
C GLN A 88 21.10 28.07 12.42
N ALA A 89 20.04 27.34 12.76
CA ALA A 89 18.93 27.05 11.85
C ALA A 89 17.63 27.55 12.49
N ALA A 90 17.11 28.66 11.99
CA ALA A 90 15.83 29.19 12.44
C ALA A 90 14.69 28.20 12.10
N TYR A 91 13.71 28.08 12.99
CA TYR A 91 12.51 27.26 12.81
C TYR A 91 12.75 25.73 12.72
N ALA A 92 13.90 25.23 13.18
CA ALA A 92 14.22 23.82 13.16
C ALA A 92 13.18 22.96 13.91
N ASP A 93 12.77 23.38 15.11
CA ASP A 93 11.77 22.68 15.92
C ASP A 93 10.40 22.60 15.22
N ASP A 94 9.97 23.71 14.60
CA ASP A 94 8.72 23.76 13.83
C ASP A 94 8.76 22.84 12.61
N ALA A 95 9.90 22.78 11.92
CA ALA A 95 10.10 21.88 10.79
C ALA A 95 10.02 20.41 11.24
N VAL A 96 10.70 20.05 12.33
CA VAL A 96 10.65 18.70 12.91
C VAL A 96 9.22 18.34 13.30
N ALA A 97 8.51 19.23 14.00
CA ALA A 97 7.13 18.99 14.43
C ALA A 97 6.17 18.79 13.23
N ARG A 98 6.37 19.51 12.13
CA ARG A 98 5.57 19.32 10.89
C ARG A 98 5.87 17.97 10.23
N VAL A 99 7.13 17.56 10.19
CA VAL A 99 7.53 16.27 9.61
C VAL A 99 7.01 15.09 10.42
N LEU A 100 7.10 15.15 11.75
CA LEU A 100 6.54 14.12 12.63
C LEU A 100 5.02 13.95 12.41
N ARG A 101 4.27 15.06 12.39
CA ARG A 101 2.83 15.00 12.08
C ARG A 101 2.52 14.43 10.70
N ALA A 102 3.36 14.70 9.70
CA ALA A 102 3.21 14.12 8.38
C ALA A 102 3.51 12.61 8.38
N ALA A 103 4.53 12.19 9.13
CA ALA A 103 4.86 10.78 9.32
C ALA A 103 3.72 10.00 9.96
N ASP A 104 3.14 10.52 11.06
CA ASP A 104 2.00 9.89 11.74
C ASP A 104 0.80 9.68 10.81
N ARG A 105 0.52 10.66 9.95
CA ARG A 105 -0.58 10.57 8.96
C ARG A 105 -0.32 9.52 7.90
N VAL A 106 0.92 9.44 7.41
CA VAL A 106 1.33 8.43 6.42
C VAL A 106 1.26 7.02 7.03
N GLU A 107 1.72 6.86 8.27
CA GLU A 107 1.62 5.58 9.00
C GLU A 107 0.16 5.17 9.22
N ALA A 108 -0.70 6.08 9.66
CA ALA A 108 -2.12 5.80 9.82
C ALA A 108 -2.80 5.38 8.51
N ALA A 109 -2.48 6.05 7.39
CA ALA A 109 -2.99 5.70 6.07
C ALA A 109 -2.47 4.34 5.59
N ALA A 110 -1.20 4.03 5.83
CA ALA A 110 -0.61 2.72 5.51
C ALA A 110 -1.31 1.58 6.27
N ILE A 111 -1.58 1.78 7.56
CA ILE A 111 -2.31 0.82 8.38
C ILE A 111 -3.74 0.63 7.89
N GLU A 112 -4.43 1.70 7.48
CA GLU A 112 -5.80 1.61 6.94
C GLU A 112 -5.84 0.82 5.62
N ILE A 113 -4.86 1.02 4.75
CA ILE A 113 -4.70 0.26 3.50
C ILE A 113 -4.38 -1.21 3.79
N ALA A 114 -3.59 -1.51 4.82
CA ALA A 114 -3.19 -2.87 5.17
C ALA A 114 -4.26 -3.72 5.89
N ARG A 115 -5.28 -3.10 6.50
CA ARG A 115 -6.36 -3.81 7.22
C ARG A 115 -7.52 -4.28 6.31
N ARG A 116 -7.49 -3.98 5.01
CA ARG A 116 -8.55 -4.32 4.05
C ARG A 116 -8.07 -5.36 3.06
#